data_AF-A0A961YZB2-F1
#
_entry.id   AF-A0A961YZB2-F1
#
_cell.length_a   1.000
_cell.length_b   1.000
_cell.length_c   1.000
_cell.angle_alpha   90.00
_cell.angle_beta   90.00
_cell.angle_gamma   90.00
#
_symmetry.space_group_name_H-M   'P 1'
#
loop_
_entity.id
_entity.type
_entity.pdbx_description
1 polymer ?
#
loop_
_entity_poly.entity_id
_entity_poly.type
_entity_poly.pdbx_seq_one_letter_code
_entity_poly.pdbx_strand_id
1 'polypeptide(L)'
;MPPKTIREEVVAGKTLRLASDGKQFLGVVISGQVRTEPLIGDDAEEVWRRLRNEIGKASPNYFGYDGAKARFLSIMTQGFDSELYLKGERNYKVRAKELLEQTLPLTGALDANADNAREVARVFGRTNLLSPFELARVGEVLRGAEGPAFVRASGSFALGEVSSGLTAMKEILKAHGQPSWPIVTYLPFLWSSGEHMFLKPTVTTDYAERVGHPFSYEYSPQLEARVYASLLELVEQTESEIADLKPTDRVDIQSFIWVVGRWSQKDADVSEGAPVSG
;
A
#
# COMPACT_ATOMS: atom_id res chain seq x y z
N MET A 1 -5.83 -22.41 -36.31
CA MET A 1 -4.40 -22.54 -35.98
C MET A 1 -4.30 -22.96 -34.53
N PRO A 2 -3.26 -23.72 -34.11
CA PRO A 2 -3.03 -23.95 -32.68
C PRO A 2 -2.80 -22.59 -31.98
N PRO A 3 -3.28 -22.39 -30.74
CA PRO A 3 -3.06 -21.16 -30.02
C PRO A 3 -1.57 -20.84 -29.92
N LYS A 4 -1.18 -19.62 -30.29
CA LYS A 4 0.19 -19.14 -30.21
C LYS A 4 0.39 -18.41 -28.89
N THR A 5 1.39 -18.81 -28.11
CA THR A 5 1.79 -18.08 -26.89
C THR A 5 2.21 -16.66 -27.25
N ILE A 6 1.62 -15.68 -26.57
CA ILE A 6 1.91 -14.26 -26.71
C ILE A 6 2.56 -13.66 -25.47
N ARG A 7 2.31 -14.24 -24.29
CA ARG A 7 2.92 -13.83 -23.02
C ARG A 7 3.12 -15.05 -22.13
N GLU A 8 4.26 -15.11 -21.46
CA GLU A 8 4.57 -16.15 -20.49
C GLU A 8 5.36 -15.55 -19.34
N GLU A 9 5.03 -15.95 -18.12
CA GLU A 9 5.70 -15.48 -16.90
C GLU A 9 5.74 -16.61 -15.86
N VAL A 10 6.82 -16.68 -15.08
CA VAL A 10 6.90 -17.57 -13.93
C VAL A 10 6.67 -16.76 -12.66
N VAL A 11 5.61 -17.07 -11.92
CA VAL A 11 5.23 -16.41 -10.66
C VAL A 11 5.02 -17.48 -9.60
N ALA A 12 5.67 -17.32 -8.44
CA ALA A 12 5.55 -18.24 -7.30
C ALA A 12 5.74 -19.74 -7.68
N GLY A 13 6.67 -20.04 -8.60
CA GLY A 13 6.94 -21.40 -9.06
C GLY A 13 5.91 -21.97 -10.05
N LYS A 14 4.97 -21.15 -10.53
CA LYS A 14 3.96 -21.51 -11.52
C LYS A 14 4.15 -20.70 -12.80
N THR A 15 3.89 -21.30 -13.96
CA THR A 15 3.97 -20.60 -15.24
C THR A 15 2.58 -20.12 -15.67
N LEU A 16 2.39 -18.81 -15.79
CA LEU A 16 1.23 -18.23 -16.46
C LEU A 16 1.54 -18.19 -17.95
N ARG A 17 0.62 -18.69 -18.76
CA ARG A 17 0.74 -18.62 -20.21
C ARG A 17 -0.52 -18.02 -20.80
N LEU A 18 -0.34 -16.95 -21.56
CA LEU A 18 -1.35 -16.36 -22.41
C LEU A 18 -1.07 -16.74 -23.85
N ALA A 19 -2.06 -17.30 -24.51
CA ALA A 19 -2.02 -17.63 -25.93
C ALA A 19 -3.19 -16.97 -26.67
N SER A 20 -3.04 -16.78 -27.97
CA SER A 20 -4.13 -16.35 -28.87
C SER A 20 -4.34 -17.38 -29.96
N ASP A 21 -5.60 -17.70 -30.26
CA ASP A 21 -5.97 -18.53 -31.41
C ASP A 21 -6.34 -17.71 -32.66
N GLY A 22 -6.18 -16.39 -32.58
CA GLY A 22 -6.55 -15.42 -33.62
C GLY A 22 -7.98 -14.86 -33.49
N LYS A 23 -8.80 -15.38 -32.57
CA LYS A 23 -10.13 -14.84 -32.24
C LYS A 23 -10.25 -14.43 -30.78
N GLN A 24 -9.67 -15.22 -29.88
CA GLN A 24 -9.74 -15.02 -28.44
C GLN A 24 -8.37 -15.21 -27.80
N PHE A 25 -8.30 -14.83 -26.53
CA PHE A 25 -7.16 -15.03 -25.66
C PHE A 25 -7.47 -16.15 -24.66
N LEU A 26 -6.51 -17.06 -24.51
CA LEU A 26 -6.58 -18.20 -23.61
C LEU A 26 -5.47 -18.10 -22.58
N GLY A 27 -5.85 -18.07 -21.32
CA GLY A 27 -4.94 -18.02 -20.18
C GLY A 27 -4.93 -19.34 -19.40
N VAL A 28 -3.75 -19.89 -19.13
CA VAL A 28 -3.60 -21.09 -18.28
C VAL A 28 -2.49 -20.92 -17.24
N VAL A 29 -2.72 -21.42 -16.03
CA VAL A 29 -1.67 -21.58 -15.01
C VAL A 29 -1.14 -23.00 -15.07
N ILE A 30 0.18 -23.14 -15.15
CA ILE A 30 0.88 -24.43 -15.24
C ILE A 30 1.69 -24.63 -13.97
N SER A 31 1.49 -25.76 -13.30
CA SER A 31 2.22 -26.18 -12.09
C SER A 31 2.77 -27.59 -12.31
N GLY A 32 4.04 -27.70 -12.69
CA GLY A 32 4.63 -28.97 -13.11
C GLY A 32 3.93 -29.52 -14.36
N GLN A 33 3.30 -30.69 -14.24
CA GLN A 33 2.53 -31.32 -15.33
C GLN A 33 1.05 -30.93 -15.33
N VAL A 34 0.57 -30.26 -14.29
CA VAL A 34 -0.84 -29.88 -14.14
C VAL A 34 -1.09 -28.52 -14.77
N ARG A 35 -2.22 -28.37 -15.47
CA ARG A 35 -2.71 -27.09 -16.02
C ARG A 35 -4.12 -26.83 -15.54
N THR A 36 -4.44 -25.56 -15.23
CA THR A 36 -5.80 -25.15 -14.93
C THR A 36 -6.68 -25.19 -16.18
N GLU A 37 -8.00 -25.13 -15.99
CA GLU A 37 -8.92 -24.84 -17.09
C GLU A 37 -8.57 -23.48 -17.73
N PRO A 38 -8.67 -23.35 -19.07
CA PRO A 38 -8.35 -22.11 -19.75
C PRO A 38 -9.33 -20.99 -19.40
N LEU A 39 -8.81 -19.86 -18.93
CA LEU A 39 -9.54 -18.61 -18.89
C LEU A 39 -9.63 -18.06 -20.32
N ILE A 40 -10.84 -17.88 -20.83
CA ILE A 40 -11.08 -17.36 -22.18
C ILE A 40 -11.61 -15.92 -22.06
N GLY A 41 -11.14 -15.05 -22.95
CA GLY A 41 -11.65 -13.69 -23.09
C GLY A 41 -11.21 -13.05 -24.40
N ASP A 42 -11.85 -11.94 -24.74
CA ASP A 42 -11.62 -11.23 -26.00
C ASP A 42 -10.59 -10.08 -25.84
N ASP A 43 -10.13 -9.84 -24.60
CA ASP A 43 -9.10 -8.86 -24.24
C ASP A 43 -7.92 -9.55 -23.55
N ALA A 44 -6.72 -9.34 -24.09
CA ALA A 44 -5.49 -9.97 -23.63
C ALA A 44 -5.09 -9.55 -22.21
N GLU A 45 -5.25 -8.26 -21.88
CA GLU A 45 -4.85 -7.71 -20.59
C GLU A 45 -5.85 -8.13 -19.51
N GLU A 46 -7.15 -8.20 -19.82
CA GLU A 46 -8.14 -8.71 -18.87
C GLU A 46 -7.94 -10.20 -18.58
N VAL A 47 -7.68 -11.02 -19.60
CA VAL A 47 -7.36 -12.45 -19.40
C VAL A 47 -6.07 -12.59 -18.59
N TRP A 48 -5.05 -11.76 -18.86
CA TRP A 48 -3.80 -11.75 -18.11
C TRP A 48 -3.99 -11.37 -16.63
N ARG A 49 -4.77 -10.32 -16.36
CA ARG A 49 -5.11 -9.87 -15.01
C ARG A 49 -5.84 -10.97 -14.23
N ARG A 50 -6.83 -11.62 -14.84
CA ARG A 50 -7.56 -12.76 -14.22
C ARG A 50 -6.63 -13.94 -13.93
N LEU A 51 -5.73 -14.27 -14.87
CA LEU A 51 -4.69 -15.29 -14.70
C LEU A 51 -3.79 -15.02 -13.50
N ARG A 52 -3.39 -13.76 -13.35
CA ARG A 52 -2.58 -13.26 -12.24
C ARG A 52 -3.31 -13.38 -10.90
N ASN A 53 -4.61 -13.11 -10.86
CA ASN A 53 -5.44 -13.30 -9.66
C ASN A 53 -5.56 -14.79 -9.24
N GLU A 54 -5.66 -15.72 -10.19
CA GLU A 54 -5.76 -17.16 -9.88
C GLU A 54 -4.53 -17.71 -9.15
N ILE A 55 -3.34 -17.12 -9.37
CA ILE A 55 -2.14 -17.52 -8.62
C ILE A 55 -2.22 -17.09 -7.17
N GLY A 56 -2.72 -15.88 -6.90
CA GLY A 56 -2.90 -15.38 -5.54
C GLY A 56 -3.80 -16.31 -4.72
N LYS A 57 -4.86 -16.86 -5.33
CA LYS A 57 -5.80 -17.79 -4.68
C LYS A 57 -5.19 -19.12 -4.24
N ALA A 58 -4.03 -19.48 -4.79
CA ALA A 58 -3.40 -20.75 -4.49
C ALA A 58 -2.40 -20.69 -3.32
N SER A 59 -2.23 -19.52 -2.68
CA SER A 59 -1.48 -19.43 -1.44
C SER A 59 -2.18 -20.19 -0.31
N PRO A 60 -1.45 -20.89 0.57
CA PRO A 60 -2.04 -21.47 1.78
C PRO A 60 -2.62 -20.43 2.74
N ASN A 61 -2.20 -19.16 2.62
CA ASN A 61 -2.71 -18.05 3.42
C ASN A 61 -3.95 -17.39 2.80
N TYR A 62 -4.35 -17.79 1.59
CA TYR A 62 -5.50 -17.21 0.90
C TYR A 62 -6.82 -17.52 1.61
N PHE A 63 -7.62 -16.49 1.85
CA PHE A 63 -8.99 -16.61 2.34
C PHE A 63 -9.96 -15.59 1.71
N GLY A 64 -9.51 -14.82 0.72
CA GLY A 64 -10.33 -13.87 -0.03
C GLY A 64 -10.81 -12.66 0.77
N TYR A 65 -11.59 -11.79 0.13
CA TYR A 65 -12.12 -10.59 0.78
C TYR A 65 -13.17 -10.91 1.85
N ASP A 66 -14.01 -11.93 1.67
CA ASP A 66 -14.95 -12.36 2.71
C ASP A 66 -14.24 -12.85 3.97
N GLY A 67 -13.17 -13.64 3.81
CA GLY A 67 -12.33 -14.05 4.94
C GLY A 67 -11.60 -12.86 5.59
N ALA A 68 -11.19 -11.86 4.80
CA ALA A 68 -10.60 -10.63 5.30
C ALA A 68 -11.59 -9.82 6.15
N LYS A 69 -12.83 -9.67 5.68
CA LYS A 69 -13.91 -9.02 6.44
C LYS A 69 -14.24 -9.78 7.72
N ALA A 70 -14.38 -11.10 7.64
CA ALA A 70 -14.63 -11.94 8.80
C ALA A 70 -13.51 -11.81 9.85
N ARG A 71 -12.25 -11.83 9.42
CA ARG A 71 -11.09 -11.61 10.31
C ARG A 71 -11.13 -10.22 10.93
N PHE A 72 -11.35 -9.19 10.12
CA PHE A 72 -11.43 -7.81 10.60
C PHE A 72 -12.52 -7.65 11.66
N LEU A 73 -13.74 -8.15 11.39
CA LEU A 73 -14.87 -8.07 12.31
C LEU A 73 -14.72 -8.95 13.57
N SER A 74 -13.92 -10.03 13.50
CA SER A 74 -13.63 -10.84 14.68
C SER A 74 -12.74 -10.10 15.71
N ILE A 75 -11.98 -9.10 15.24
CA ILE A 75 -11.11 -8.26 16.06
C ILE A 75 -11.81 -6.93 16.39
N MET A 76 -12.36 -6.29 15.36
CA MET A 76 -13.07 -5.01 15.41
C MET A 76 -14.57 -5.27 15.30
N THR A 77 -15.20 -5.63 16.42
CA THR A 77 -16.58 -6.16 16.46
C THR A 77 -17.66 -5.19 15.92
N GLN A 78 -17.39 -3.89 15.93
CA GLN A 78 -18.25 -2.85 15.33
C GLN A 78 -17.62 -2.26 14.05
N GLY A 79 -16.71 -2.98 13.40
CA GLY A 79 -15.99 -2.52 12.23
C GLY A 79 -15.22 -1.22 12.51
N PHE A 80 -15.33 -0.24 11.61
CA PHE A 80 -14.67 1.06 11.73
C PHE A 80 -15.26 1.99 12.81
N ASP A 81 -16.32 1.57 13.50
CA ASP A 81 -16.86 2.27 14.67
C ASP A 81 -16.34 1.70 16.00
N SER A 82 -15.57 0.60 15.96
CA SER A 82 -15.07 -0.06 17.17
C SER A 82 -14.17 0.87 17.98
N GLU A 83 -14.36 0.94 19.30
CA GLU A 83 -13.50 1.76 20.18
C GLU A 83 -12.02 1.37 20.08
N LEU A 84 -11.75 0.06 20.00
CA LEU A 84 -10.41 -0.49 19.76
C LEU A 84 -9.79 0.06 18.48
N TYR A 85 -10.57 0.12 17.40
CA TYR A 85 -10.14 0.66 16.12
C TYR A 85 -9.89 2.18 16.19
N LEU A 86 -10.84 2.92 16.74
CA LEU A 86 -10.74 4.39 16.82
C LEU A 86 -9.52 4.81 17.63
N LYS A 87 -9.31 4.20 18.80
CA LYS A 87 -8.18 4.51 19.69
C LYS A 87 -6.85 3.96 19.17
N GLY A 88 -6.85 2.69 18.77
CA GLY A 88 -5.66 1.94 18.42
C GLY A 88 -5.12 2.22 17.02
N GLU A 89 -5.97 2.67 16.08
CA GLU A 89 -5.58 2.78 14.67
C GLU A 89 -5.98 4.11 13.99
N ARG A 90 -7.18 4.65 14.19
CA ARG A 90 -7.66 5.83 13.43
C ARG A 90 -7.19 7.16 14.02
N ASN A 91 -7.47 7.41 15.29
CA ASN A 91 -7.42 8.76 15.86
C ASN A 91 -6.04 9.42 15.79
N TYR A 92 -4.95 8.69 16.03
CA TYR A 92 -3.61 9.28 15.95
C TYR A 92 -3.19 9.60 14.50
N LYS A 93 -3.65 8.81 13.51
CA LYS A 93 -3.38 9.08 12.09
C LYS A 93 -4.12 10.33 11.61
N VAL A 94 -5.39 10.48 12.01
CA VAL A 94 -6.19 11.68 11.74
C VAL A 94 -5.54 12.91 12.37
N ARG A 95 -5.14 12.85 13.64
CA ARG A 95 -4.41 13.95 14.29
C ARG A 95 -3.09 14.30 13.59
N ALA A 96 -2.36 13.30 13.09
CA ALA A 96 -1.13 13.53 12.33
C ALA A 96 -1.41 14.22 10.98
N LYS A 97 -2.49 13.85 10.30
CA LYS A 97 -2.98 14.53 9.09
C LYS A 97 -3.36 15.98 9.38
N GLU A 98 -4.17 16.23 10.41
CA GLU A 98 -4.57 17.58 10.82
C GLU A 98 -3.37 18.44 11.20
N LEU A 99 -2.40 17.89 11.93
CA LEU A 99 -1.17 18.59 12.26
C LEU A 99 -0.34 18.91 11.01
N LEU A 100 -0.24 17.98 10.06
CA LEU A 100 0.45 18.22 8.80
C LEU A 100 -0.21 19.36 8.04
N GLU A 101 -1.53 19.34 7.91
CA GLU A 101 -2.29 20.38 7.22
C GLU A 101 -2.11 21.77 7.87
N GLN A 102 -2.06 21.83 9.20
CA GLN A 102 -1.79 23.07 9.94
C GLN A 102 -0.34 23.55 9.79
N THR A 103 0.61 22.62 9.69
CA THR A 103 2.04 22.90 9.64
C THR A 103 2.48 23.30 8.23
N LEU A 104 2.04 22.53 7.24
CA LEU A 104 2.34 22.73 5.83
C LEU A 104 1.23 22.06 4.99
N PRO A 105 0.19 22.81 4.59
CA PRO A 105 -0.83 22.28 3.71
C PRO A 105 -0.22 21.89 2.36
N LEU A 106 -0.87 20.98 1.63
CA LEU A 106 -0.33 20.48 0.36
C LEU A 106 -0.03 21.60 -0.65
N THR A 107 -0.87 22.64 -0.68
CA THR A 107 -0.68 23.81 -1.55
C THR A 107 0.61 24.57 -1.30
N GLY A 108 1.15 24.52 -0.06
CA GLY A 108 2.43 25.13 0.30
C GLY A 108 3.63 24.19 0.14
N ALA A 109 3.41 22.90 -0.14
CA ALA A 109 4.50 21.91 -0.17
C ALA A 109 5.51 22.17 -1.30
N LEU A 110 5.06 22.70 -2.44
CA LEU A 110 5.91 23.00 -3.60
C LEU A 110 6.86 24.18 -3.38
N ASP A 111 6.57 25.04 -2.42
CA ASP A 111 7.41 26.19 -2.04
C ASP A 111 8.12 25.98 -0.70
N ALA A 112 8.13 24.73 -0.20
CA ALA A 112 8.68 24.43 1.11
C ALA A 112 10.13 24.91 1.25
N ASN A 113 10.40 25.58 2.37
CA ASN A 113 11.72 26.07 2.77
C ASN A 113 12.30 25.25 3.95
N ALA A 114 13.46 25.67 4.45
CA ALA A 114 14.16 24.95 5.52
C ALA A 114 13.36 24.88 6.83
N ASP A 115 12.63 25.94 7.16
CA ASP A 115 11.81 25.97 8.38
C ASP A 115 10.57 25.08 8.22
N ASN A 116 9.93 25.09 7.04
CA ASN A 116 8.84 24.15 6.74
C ASN A 116 9.30 22.69 6.88
N ALA A 117 10.47 22.34 6.34
CA ALA A 117 11.00 20.99 6.43
C ALA A 117 11.27 20.54 7.87
N ARG A 118 11.82 21.42 8.72
CA ARG A 118 12.02 21.13 10.15
C ARG A 118 10.72 20.94 10.91
N GLU A 119 9.68 21.73 10.60
CA GLU A 119 8.38 21.55 11.23
C GLU A 119 7.69 20.26 10.77
N VAL A 120 7.77 19.93 9.47
CA VAL A 120 7.29 18.65 8.93
C VAL A 120 7.96 17.45 9.62
N ALA A 121 9.24 17.56 10.02
CA ALA A 121 9.92 16.49 10.76
C ALA A 121 9.21 16.12 12.07
N ARG A 122 8.51 17.07 12.72
CA ARG A 122 7.74 16.81 13.95
C ARG A 122 6.51 15.96 13.69
N VAL A 123 5.92 16.05 12.49
CA VAL A 123 4.74 15.26 12.07
C VAL A 123 5.07 13.77 11.97
N PHE A 124 6.26 13.42 11.48
CA PHE A 124 6.69 12.02 11.37
C PHE A 124 6.72 11.29 12.71
N GLY A 125 7.02 12.00 13.81
CA GLY A 125 7.04 11.43 15.16
C GLY A 125 5.67 11.27 15.82
N ARG A 126 4.56 11.64 15.14
CA ARG A 126 3.20 11.58 15.70
C ARG A 126 2.44 10.31 15.36
N THR A 127 3.05 9.43 14.56
CA THR A 127 2.50 8.11 14.22
C THR A 127 3.51 7.02 14.53
N ASN A 128 3.03 5.78 14.62
CA ASN A 128 3.86 4.57 14.74
C ASN A 128 4.06 3.87 13.38
N LEU A 129 3.73 4.54 12.27
CA LEU A 129 3.76 3.94 10.92
C LEU A 129 5.20 3.63 10.45
N LEU A 130 6.14 4.51 10.79
CA LEU A 130 7.56 4.34 10.49
C LEU A 130 8.25 3.56 11.62
N SER A 131 9.19 2.69 11.24
CA SER A 131 10.12 2.12 12.23
C SER A 131 11.06 3.20 12.79
N PRO A 132 11.68 2.98 13.96
CA PRO A 132 12.65 3.93 14.52
C PRO A 132 13.80 4.28 13.57
N PHE A 133 14.28 3.31 12.78
CA PHE A 133 15.34 3.53 11.79
C PHE A 133 14.88 4.40 10.61
N GLU A 134 13.63 4.23 10.17
CA GLU A 134 13.04 5.07 9.12
C GLU A 134 12.81 6.49 9.62
N LEU A 135 12.33 6.64 10.86
CA LEU A 135 12.13 7.93 11.51
C LEU A 135 13.44 8.70 11.70
N ALA A 136 14.50 8.04 12.18
CA ALA A 136 15.81 8.67 12.35
C ALA A 136 16.34 9.22 11.01
N ARG A 137 16.30 8.39 9.96
CA ARG A 137 16.80 8.73 8.63
C ARG A 137 16.01 9.88 7.99
N VAL A 138 14.68 9.83 7.97
CA VAL A 138 13.89 10.93 7.41
C VAL A 138 14.05 12.21 8.25
N GLY A 139 14.24 12.07 9.57
CA GLY A 139 14.54 13.17 10.46
C GLY A 139 15.89 13.85 10.18
N GLU A 140 16.90 13.11 9.72
CA GLU A 140 18.17 13.69 9.25
C GLU A 140 17.99 14.46 7.94
N VAL A 141 17.26 13.88 6.98
CA VAL A 141 16.96 14.53 5.69
C VAL A 141 16.22 15.85 5.91
N LEU A 142 15.12 15.82 6.66
CA LEU A 142 14.24 16.97 6.87
C LEU A 142 14.90 18.11 7.66
N ARG A 143 15.83 17.80 8.56
CA ARG A 143 16.59 18.81 9.32
C ARG A 143 17.85 19.27 8.59
N GLY A 144 18.27 18.57 7.54
CA GLY A 144 19.44 18.88 6.72
C GLY A 144 19.12 19.83 5.56
N ALA A 145 20.14 20.04 4.71
CA ALA A 145 20.04 20.92 3.54
C ALA A 145 19.05 20.41 2.48
N GLU A 146 18.84 19.08 2.41
CA GLU A 146 17.95 18.44 1.44
C GLU A 146 16.47 18.46 1.85
N GLY A 147 16.16 18.83 3.11
CA GLY A 147 14.81 18.81 3.65
C GLY A 147 13.77 19.53 2.76
N PRO A 148 14.01 20.78 2.33
CA PRO A 148 13.11 21.49 1.42
C PRO A 148 12.85 20.73 0.12
N ALA A 149 13.90 20.16 -0.49
CA ALA A 149 13.78 19.41 -1.74
C ALA A 149 12.97 18.12 -1.55
N PHE A 150 13.15 17.43 -0.42
CA PHE A 150 12.38 16.24 -0.09
C PHE A 150 10.89 16.53 0.09
N VAL A 151 10.56 17.62 0.80
CA VAL A 151 9.18 18.06 1.02
C VAL A 151 8.51 18.46 -0.30
N ARG A 152 9.20 19.22 -1.15
CA ARG A 152 8.70 19.58 -2.49
C ARG A 152 8.44 18.36 -3.36
N ALA A 153 9.39 17.41 -3.39
CA ALA A 153 9.23 16.18 -4.15
C ALA A 153 8.06 15.32 -3.64
N SER A 154 7.87 15.27 -2.32
CA SER A 154 6.71 14.63 -1.69
C SER A 154 5.40 15.34 -2.07
N GLY A 155 5.39 16.67 -2.11
CA GLY A 155 4.24 17.47 -2.52
C GLY A 155 3.88 17.26 -3.99
N SER A 156 4.87 17.21 -4.89
CA SER A 156 4.66 16.87 -6.30
C SER A 156 4.05 15.47 -6.44
N PHE A 157 4.59 14.47 -5.74
CA PHE A 157 3.99 13.14 -5.69
C PHE A 157 2.51 13.25 -5.29
N ALA A 158 2.22 13.94 -4.18
CA ALA A 158 0.89 14.08 -3.62
C ALA A 158 -0.13 14.80 -4.53
N LEU A 159 0.36 15.55 -5.53
CA LEU A 159 -0.43 16.22 -6.56
C LEU A 159 -0.60 15.38 -7.84
N GLY A 160 -0.15 14.12 -7.83
CA GLY A 160 -0.29 13.18 -8.95
C GLY A 160 0.98 12.98 -9.79
N GLU A 161 2.04 13.77 -9.55
CA GLU A 161 3.34 13.63 -10.23
C GLU A 161 4.18 12.50 -9.60
N VAL A 162 3.58 11.30 -9.47
CA VAL A 162 4.11 10.15 -8.71
C VAL A 162 5.51 9.76 -9.18
N SER A 163 5.70 9.57 -10.50
CA SER A 163 6.97 9.06 -11.04
C SER A 163 8.15 10.02 -10.82
N SER A 164 7.93 11.32 -11.06
CA SER A 164 8.96 12.35 -10.92
C SER A 164 9.24 12.65 -9.44
N GLY A 165 8.20 12.77 -8.61
CA GLY A 165 8.31 12.94 -7.16
C GLY A 165 9.03 11.77 -6.48
N LEU A 166 8.67 10.53 -6.84
CA LEU A 166 9.33 9.33 -6.34
C LEU A 166 10.81 9.26 -6.73
N THR A 167 11.13 9.62 -7.98
CA THR A 167 12.53 9.66 -8.45
C THR A 167 13.33 10.69 -7.68
N ALA A 168 12.80 11.90 -7.49
CA ALA A 168 13.48 12.96 -6.73
C ALA A 168 13.71 12.56 -5.26
N MET A 169 12.68 12.03 -4.58
CA MET A 169 12.83 11.54 -3.20
C MET A 169 13.85 10.40 -3.10
N LYS A 170 13.85 9.47 -4.07
CA LYS A 170 14.80 8.36 -4.13
C LYS A 170 16.25 8.87 -4.21
N GLU A 171 16.53 9.84 -5.09
CA GLU A 171 17.88 10.40 -5.22
C GLU A 171 18.34 11.10 -3.95
N ILE A 172 17.46 11.89 -3.31
CA ILE A 172 17.76 12.56 -2.03
C ILE A 172 18.09 11.54 -0.94
N LEU A 173 17.26 10.49 -0.81
CA LEU A 173 17.40 9.50 0.26
C LEU A 173 18.67 8.66 0.15
N LYS A 174 19.23 8.46 -1.06
CA LYS A 174 20.46 7.65 -1.26
C LYS A 174 21.64 8.14 -0.42
N ALA A 175 21.76 9.45 -0.22
CA ALA A 175 22.82 10.03 0.59
C ALA A 175 22.70 9.72 2.10
N HIS A 176 21.50 9.31 2.54
CA HIS A 176 21.16 9.02 3.93
C HIS A 176 20.89 7.52 4.20
N GLY A 177 21.18 6.66 3.21
CA GLY A 177 21.00 5.22 3.28
C GLY A 177 20.00 4.67 2.26
N GLN A 178 19.51 3.45 2.48
CA GLN A 178 18.62 2.80 1.51
C GLN A 178 17.23 3.48 1.48
N PRO A 179 16.76 4.02 0.34
CA PRO A 179 15.40 4.55 0.23
C PRO A 179 14.36 3.44 0.50
N SER A 180 13.24 3.78 1.15
CA SER A 180 12.19 2.81 1.46
C SER A 180 10.79 3.35 1.20
N TRP A 181 9.88 2.45 0.83
CA TRP A 181 8.47 2.75 0.56
C TRP A 181 7.74 3.47 1.70
N PRO A 182 7.92 3.07 2.98
CA PRO A 182 7.28 3.78 4.09
C PRO A 182 7.69 5.26 4.15
N ILE A 183 8.94 5.62 3.84
CA ILE A 183 9.39 7.01 3.90
C ILE A 183 8.72 7.84 2.79
N VAL A 184 8.76 7.36 1.55
CA VAL A 184 8.31 8.14 0.38
C VAL A 184 6.81 8.19 0.20
N THR A 185 6.06 7.30 0.85
CA THR A 185 4.58 7.30 0.80
C THR A 185 3.92 7.96 2.01
N TYR A 186 4.68 8.32 3.05
CA TYR A 186 4.12 8.89 4.28
C TYR A 186 3.44 10.24 4.08
N LEU A 187 4.16 11.22 3.53
CA LEU A 187 3.59 12.56 3.33
C LEU A 187 2.49 12.58 2.28
N PRO A 188 2.61 11.93 1.10
CA PRO A 188 1.52 11.84 0.14
C PRO A 188 0.24 11.23 0.74
N PHE A 189 0.37 10.17 1.54
CA PHE A 189 -0.75 9.56 2.25
C PHE A 189 -1.41 10.51 3.24
N LEU A 190 -0.63 11.24 4.05
CA LEU A 190 -1.21 12.17 5.02
C LEU A 190 -1.87 13.38 4.34
N TRP A 191 -1.24 13.98 3.33
CA TRP A 191 -1.85 15.10 2.59
C TRP A 191 -3.12 14.66 1.87
N SER A 192 -3.07 13.57 1.11
CA SER A 192 -4.19 13.13 0.26
C SER A 192 -4.55 11.65 0.46
N SER A 193 -5.09 11.33 1.64
CA SER A 193 -5.59 10.00 2.01
C SER A 193 -6.84 9.55 1.23
N GLY A 194 -7.31 10.33 0.26
CA GLY A 194 -8.29 9.88 -0.74
C GLY A 194 -7.61 9.32 -2.00
N GLU A 195 -6.45 9.87 -2.38
CA GLU A 195 -5.76 9.56 -3.65
C GLU A 195 -4.51 8.70 -3.46
N HIS A 196 -3.96 8.69 -2.25
CA HIS A 196 -2.69 8.03 -1.96
C HIS A 196 -2.79 7.03 -0.82
N MET A 197 -1.91 6.05 -0.89
CA MET A 197 -1.79 4.99 0.10
C MET A 197 -0.40 4.94 0.73
N PHE A 198 -0.36 4.72 2.04
CA PHE A 198 0.88 4.40 2.76
C PHE A 198 1.29 2.95 2.52
N LEU A 199 2.52 2.73 2.07
CA LEU A 199 3.04 1.39 1.81
C LEU A 199 3.93 0.91 2.95
N LYS A 200 3.43 -0.04 3.74
CA LYS A 200 4.25 -0.86 4.63
C LYS A 200 4.47 -2.24 4.00
N PRO A 201 5.65 -2.51 3.41
CA PRO A 201 5.87 -3.67 2.56
C PRO A 201 5.32 -4.99 3.10
N THR A 202 5.82 -5.42 4.25
CA THR A 202 5.56 -6.77 4.73
C THR A 202 4.08 -7.02 5.00
N VAL A 203 3.41 -6.12 5.71
CA VAL A 203 1.97 -6.28 6.01
C VAL A 203 1.10 -6.16 4.76
N THR A 204 1.51 -5.31 3.80
CA THR A 204 0.75 -5.12 2.55
C THR A 204 0.89 -6.32 1.63
N THR A 205 2.09 -6.89 1.53
CA THR A 205 2.34 -8.15 0.81
C THR A 205 1.58 -9.31 1.46
N ASP A 206 1.64 -9.43 2.79
CA ASP A 206 0.92 -10.50 3.51
C ASP A 206 -0.61 -10.33 3.37
N TYR A 207 -1.12 -9.09 3.29
CA TYR A 207 -2.53 -8.82 3.02
C TYR A 207 -2.90 -9.19 1.58
N ALA A 208 -2.12 -8.71 0.60
CA ALA A 208 -2.33 -9.01 -0.81
C ALA A 208 -2.35 -10.53 -1.07
N GLU A 209 -1.49 -11.29 -0.40
CA GLU A 209 -1.50 -12.75 -0.47
C GLU A 209 -2.83 -13.35 0.01
N ARG A 210 -3.35 -12.88 1.16
CA ARG A 210 -4.60 -13.38 1.75
C ARG A 210 -5.83 -13.10 0.91
N VAL A 211 -5.86 -11.97 0.21
CA VAL A 211 -6.96 -11.60 -0.70
C VAL A 211 -6.72 -12.06 -2.14
N GLY A 212 -5.56 -12.63 -2.44
CA GLY A 212 -5.21 -13.15 -3.76
C GLY A 212 -4.87 -12.08 -4.79
N HIS A 213 -4.41 -10.90 -4.36
CA HIS A 213 -4.06 -9.78 -5.23
C HIS A 213 -2.62 -9.91 -5.79
N PRO A 214 -2.37 -9.48 -7.05
CA PRO A 214 -1.06 -9.56 -7.70
C PRO A 214 0.08 -8.83 -6.98
N PHE A 215 -0.23 -7.78 -6.23
CA PHE A 215 0.75 -7.04 -5.41
C PHE A 215 1.62 -7.95 -4.54
N SER A 216 1.11 -9.12 -4.10
CA SER A 216 1.86 -10.10 -3.31
C SER A 216 3.16 -10.60 -3.98
N TYR A 217 3.22 -10.62 -5.31
CA TYR A 217 4.39 -11.03 -6.07
C TYR A 217 4.94 -9.94 -7.01
N GLU A 218 4.19 -8.86 -7.24
CA GLU A 218 4.69 -7.68 -7.95
C GLU A 218 5.49 -6.74 -7.05
N TYR A 219 5.34 -6.86 -5.73
CA TYR A 219 6.08 -6.04 -4.78
C TYR A 219 7.59 -6.14 -5.02
N SER A 220 8.22 -4.97 -5.10
CA SER A 220 9.67 -4.83 -5.07
C SER A 220 10.07 -3.75 -4.08
N PRO A 221 11.18 -3.93 -3.32
CA PRO A 221 11.72 -2.87 -2.48
C PRO A 221 12.34 -1.72 -3.30
N GLN A 222 12.51 -1.88 -4.61
CA GLN A 222 12.90 -0.78 -5.48
C GLN A 222 11.73 0.21 -5.61
N LEU A 223 12.03 1.50 -5.43
CA LEU A 223 11.09 2.61 -5.59
C LEU A 223 10.76 2.83 -7.07
N GLU A 224 9.86 2.01 -7.61
CA GLU A 224 9.40 2.03 -9.00
C GLU A 224 7.92 2.37 -9.06
N ALA A 225 7.53 3.29 -9.96
CA ALA A 225 6.14 3.74 -10.08
C ALA A 225 5.14 2.59 -10.30
N ARG A 226 5.54 1.53 -11.03
CA ARG A 226 4.70 0.34 -11.26
C ARG A 226 4.29 -0.39 -9.97
N VAL A 227 5.17 -0.42 -8.96
CA VAL A 227 4.87 -1.06 -7.67
C VAL A 227 3.85 -0.21 -6.92
N TYR A 228 3.98 1.12 -6.98
CA TYR A 228 3.01 2.02 -6.38
C TYR A 228 1.65 1.97 -7.09
N ALA A 229 1.63 1.85 -8.42
CA ALA A 229 0.39 1.65 -9.18
C ALA A 229 -0.33 0.35 -8.75
N SER A 230 0.40 -0.76 -8.65
CA SER A 230 -0.14 -2.05 -8.16
C SER A 230 -0.68 -1.95 -6.72
N LEU A 231 -0.08 -1.10 -5.88
CA LEU A 231 -0.62 -0.80 -4.55
C LEU A 231 -1.94 -0.05 -4.63
N LEU A 232 -2.07 0.94 -5.52
CA LEU A 232 -3.32 1.68 -5.68
C LEU A 232 -4.44 0.77 -6.22
N GLU A 233 -4.13 -0.13 -7.15
CA GLU A 233 -5.08 -1.16 -7.63
C GLU A 233 -5.55 -2.08 -6.49
N LEU A 234 -4.63 -2.51 -5.61
CA LEU A 234 -4.99 -3.28 -4.40
C LEU A 234 -5.96 -2.51 -3.50
N VAL A 235 -5.70 -1.21 -3.31
CA VAL A 235 -6.50 -0.33 -2.44
C VAL A 235 -7.88 -0.10 -3.04
N GLU A 236 -7.97 0.20 -4.33
CA GLU A 236 -9.24 0.40 -5.04
C GLU A 236 -10.10 -0.87 -5.02
N GLN A 237 -9.48 -2.05 -5.23
CA GLN A 237 -10.20 -3.30 -5.11
C GLN A 237 -10.65 -3.52 -3.66
N THR A 238 -9.81 -3.23 -2.68
CA THR A 238 -10.17 -3.34 -1.25
C THR A 238 -11.36 -2.43 -0.91
N GLU A 239 -11.33 -1.16 -1.35
CA GLU A 239 -12.40 -0.19 -1.17
C GLU A 239 -13.75 -0.72 -1.70
N SER A 240 -13.74 -1.32 -2.89
CA SER A 240 -14.93 -1.92 -3.48
C SER A 240 -15.44 -3.14 -2.69
N GLU A 241 -14.54 -4.03 -2.26
CA GLU A 241 -14.89 -5.31 -1.63
C GLU A 241 -15.37 -5.17 -0.17
N ILE A 242 -15.00 -4.06 0.49
CA ILE A 242 -15.39 -3.75 1.86
C ILE A 242 -16.37 -2.57 1.97
N ALA A 243 -16.95 -2.12 0.86
CA ALA A 243 -17.87 -0.98 0.83
C ALA A 243 -19.07 -1.16 1.78
N ASP A 244 -19.48 -2.41 2.04
CA ASP A 244 -20.52 -2.76 3.02
C ASP A 244 -20.14 -2.40 4.47
N LEU A 245 -18.85 -2.34 4.78
CA LEU A 245 -18.32 -1.88 6.07
C LEU A 245 -18.21 -0.36 6.18
N LYS A 246 -18.48 0.38 5.09
CA LYS A 246 -18.49 1.85 5.02
C LYS A 246 -17.18 2.52 5.48
N PRO A 247 -16.01 2.18 4.91
CA PRO A 247 -14.80 2.95 5.17
C PRO A 247 -14.99 4.42 4.74
N THR A 248 -14.40 5.33 5.50
CA THR A 248 -14.48 6.79 5.29
C THR A 248 -13.40 7.28 4.33
N ASP A 249 -12.19 6.73 4.42
CA ASP A 249 -11.00 7.16 3.69
C ASP A 249 -9.93 6.05 3.68
N ARG A 250 -8.77 6.28 3.04
CA ARG A 250 -7.68 5.29 3.04
C ARG A 250 -6.97 5.17 4.39
N VAL A 251 -7.33 5.93 5.41
CA VAL A 251 -6.89 5.65 6.80
C VAL A 251 -7.60 4.39 7.31
N ASP A 252 -8.90 4.25 7.01
CA ASP A 252 -9.66 3.02 7.27
C ASP A 252 -9.09 1.85 6.46
N ILE A 253 -8.80 2.05 5.16
CA ILE A 253 -8.24 1.00 4.30
C ILE A 253 -6.84 0.56 4.79
N GLN A 254 -5.97 1.50 5.14
CA GLN A 254 -4.65 1.19 5.70
C GLN A 254 -4.74 0.37 6.98
N SER A 255 -5.70 0.70 7.84
CA SER A 255 -5.90 -0.01 9.09
C SER A 255 -6.53 -1.39 8.86
N PHE A 256 -7.44 -1.53 7.89
CA PHE A 256 -7.97 -2.83 7.47
C PHE A 256 -6.86 -3.77 6.98
N ILE A 257 -5.99 -3.26 6.09
CA ILE A 257 -4.81 -3.98 5.59
C ILE A 257 -3.90 -4.40 6.76
N TRP A 258 -3.67 -3.50 7.72
CA TRP A 258 -2.89 -3.80 8.92
C TRP A 258 -3.51 -4.91 9.76
N VAL A 259 -4.81 -4.80 10.05
CA VAL A 259 -5.54 -5.73 10.92
C VAL A 259 -5.58 -7.13 10.31
N VAL A 260 -5.95 -7.23 9.05
CA VAL A 260 -6.00 -8.50 8.32
C VAL A 260 -4.59 -9.05 8.12
N GLY A 261 -3.63 -8.17 7.82
CA GLY A 261 -2.27 -8.52 7.47
C GLY A 261 -1.43 -9.07 8.63
N ARG A 262 -1.50 -8.47 9.82
CA ARG A 262 -0.57 -8.82 10.91
C ARG A 262 -1.08 -8.67 12.34
N TRP A 263 -2.30 -8.19 12.58
CA TRP A 263 -2.76 -7.96 13.94
C TRP A 263 -2.68 -9.19 14.83
N SER A 264 -2.18 -8.97 16.04
CA SER A 264 -1.96 -9.96 17.08
C SER A 264 -2.54 -9.50 18.43
N GLN A 265 -2.60 -10.40 19.40
CA GLN A 265 -3.06 -10.07 20.76
C GLN A 265 -2.24 -8.95 21.42
N LYS A 266 -0.94 -8.86 21.09
CA LYS A 266 -0.06 -7.79 21.63
C LYS A 266 -0.50 -6.40 21.18
N ASP A 267 -1.07 -6.29 19.97
CA ASP A 267 -1.54 -5.02 19.42
C ASP A 267 -2.85 -4.58 20.09
N ALA A 268 -3.68 -5.55 20.51
CA ALA A 268 -4.88 -5.29 21.32
C ALA A 268 -4.50 -4.75 22.70
N ASP A 269 -3.54 -5.39 23.38
CA ASP A 269 -3.12 -4.99 24.73
C ASP A 269 -2.49 -3.57 24.76
N VAL A 270 -1.74 -3.19 23.71
CA VAL A 270 -1.20 -1.82 23.56
C VAL A 270 -2.31 -0.80 23.34
N SER A 271 -3.33 -1.17 22.57
CA SER A 271 -4.46 -0.28 22.25
C SER A 271 -5.39 -0.06 23.44
N GLU A 272 -5.54 -1.05 24.32
CA GLU A 272 -6.29 -0.95 25.57
C GLU A 272 -5.49 -0.28 26.70
N GLY A 273 -4.16 -0.45 26.71
CA GLY A 273 -3.25 0.06 27.74
C GLY A 273 -2.67 1.46 27.47
N ALA A 274 -2.92 2.07 26.30
CA ALA A 274 -2.41 3.40 26.00
C ALA A 274 -3.08 4.45 26.94
N PRO A 275 -2.32 5.17 27.79
CA PRO A 275 -2.89 6.24 28.58
C PRO A 275 -3.47 7.28 27.62
N VAL A 276 -4.65 7.78 27.96
CA VAL A 276 -5.21 8.97 27.32
C VAL A 276 -4.28 10.13 27.70
N SER A 277 -3.26 10.36 26.88
CA SER A 277 -2.40 11.54 27.02
C SER A 277 -3.30 12.76 26.84
N GLY A 278 -3.57 13.44 27.95
CA GLY A 278 -4.27 14.73 27.98
C GLY A 278 -3.47 15.85 27.36
#